data_AF-A0AAJ1IFN7-F1
#
_entry.id   AF-A0AAJ1IFN7-F1
#
_cell.length_a   1.000
_cell.length_b   1.000
_cell.length_c   1.000
_cell.angle_alpha   90.00
_cell.angle_beta   90.00
_cell.angle_gamma   90.00
#
_symmetry.space_group_name_H-M   'P 1'
#
loop_
_entity.id
_entity.type
_entity.pdbx_description
1 polymer ?
#
loop_
_entity_poly.entity_id
_entity_poly.type
_entity_poly.pdbx_seq_one_letter_code
_entity_poly.pdbx_strand_id
1 'polypeptide(L)'
;MKFKIIFLAFNVLIVFSFLMIFLLPVFMLGGDYAMQFWQSSWWIAPIFAAVLLVLNIIYFMNRKILDYLENENWIELKVLLEQKIFQQKKVRKMYIRMYISTCIATSAISDINLLENLLRQDYPQLLDRWALSLGLPYLLTNEPDRMKEYFGGFLTVNSDDAGWLKWNYCFALLLKKETDDALPILTELAGDKKDKLLRLSSLYMLSPFKADEKAAEVLDSGRAELRTGMTKALYMKELDRQKENVQMLFISKIFDEAVSWLFEEAE
;
A
#
# COMPACT_ATOMS: atom_id res chain seq x y z
N MET A 1 22.08 -7.76 3.95
CA MET A 1 23.14 -7.73 2.90
C MET A 1 23.16 -6.34 2.30
N LYS A 2 24.31 -5.66 2.23
CA LYS A 2 24.38 -4.26 1.79
C LYS A 2 23.82 -4.10 0.38
N PHE A 3 22.97 -3.11 0.10
CA PHE A 3 22.38 -2.89 -1.23
C PHE A 3 23.46 -2.69 -2.29
N LYS A 4 24.60 -2.11 -1.90
CA LYS A 4 25.82 -2.01 -2.73
C LYS A 4 26.32 -3.37 -3.21
N ILE A 5 26.32 -4.38 -2.33
CA ILE A 5 26.79 -5.73 -2.67
C ILE A 5 25.78 -6.41 -3.59
N ILE A 6 24.48 -6.28 -3.33
CA ILE A 6 23.42 -6.82 -4.20
C ILE A 6 23.52 -6.18 -5.60
N PHE A 7 23.65 -4.85 -5.67
CA PHE A 7 23.80 -4.14 -6.94
C PHE A 7 25.08 -4.55 -7.69
N LEU A 8 26.21 -4.69 -6.98
CA LEU A 8 27.45 -5.16 -7.59
C LEU A 8 27.30 -6.59 -8.13
N ALA A 9 26.77 -7.51 -7.32
CA ALA A 9 26.54 -8.89 -7.72
C ALA A 9 25.61 -8.97 -8.94
N PHE A 10 24.55 -8.17 -8.98
CA PHE A 10 23.63 -8.08 -10.11
C PHE A 10 24.32 -7.59 -11.39
N ASN A 11 25.11 -6.51 -11.32
CA ASN A 11 25.88 -6.03 -12.48
C ASN A 11 26.90 -7.06 -12.96
N VAL A 12 27.62 -7.72 -12.04
CA VAL A 12 28.56 -8.79 -12.37
C VAL A 12 27.85 -9.94 -13.08
N LEU A 13 26.70 -10.37 -12.57
CA LEU A 13 25.90 -11.44 -13.17
C LEU A 13 25.38 -11.07 -14.56
N ILE A 14 24.91 -9.83 -14.75
CA ILE A 14 24.46 -9.32 -16.05
C ILE A 14 25.61 -9.29 -17.06
N VAL A 15 26.75 -8.72 -16.68
CA VAL A 15 27.94 -8.66 -17.53
C VAL A 15 28.44 -10.06 -17.87
N PHE A 16 28.49 -10.95 -16.87
CA PHE A 16 28.88 -12.34 -17.07
C PHE A 16 27.92 -13.07 -18.03
N SER A 17 26.61 -12.89 -17.87
CA SER A 17 25.60 -13.49 -18.75
C SER A 17 25.74 -12.99 -20.19
N PHE A 18 25.97 -11.69 -20.36
CA PHE A 18 26.23 -11.11 -21.68
C PHE A 18 27.52 -11.66 -22.30
N LEU A 19 28.61 -11.72 -21.54
CA LEU A 19 29.87 -12.30 -22.01
C LEU A 19 29.70 -13.77 -22.41
N MET A 20 28.95 -14.56 -21.63
CA MET A 20 28.67 -15.96 -21.98
C MET A 20 27.92 -16.05 -23.31
N ILE A 21 26.85 -15.29 -23.51
CA ILE A 21 26.09 -15.29 -24.78
C ILE A 21 26.97 -14.82 -25.94
N PHE A 22 27.78 -13.78 -25.72
CA PHE A 22 28.60 -13.16 -26.76
C PHE A 22 29.82 -14.01 -27.16
N LEU A 23 30.39 -14.77 -26.21
CA LEU A 23 31.58 -15.61 -26.43
C LEU A 23 31.26 -17.08 -26.72
N LEU A 24 30.05 -17.56 -26.43
CA LEU A 24 29.64 -18.95 -26.69
C LEU A 24 29.87 -19.39 -28.14
N PRO A 25 29.57 -18.59 -29.18
CA PRO A 25 29.87 -18.94 -30.57
C PRO A 25 31.37 -19.20 -30.81
N VAL A 26 32.26 -18.46 -30.15
CA VAL A 26 33.72 -18.64 -30.26
C VAL A 26 34.13 -20.01 -29.74
N PHE A 27 33.57 -20.43 -28.60
CA PHE A 27 33.93 -21.71 -27.96
C PHE A 27 33.26 -22.93 -28.59
N MET A 28 32.04 -22.79 -29.12
CA MET A 28 31.25 -23.93 -29.63
C MET A 28 31.29 -24.11 -31.15
N LEU A 29 31.38 -23.03 -31.92
CA LEU A 29 31.20 -23.04 -33.37
C LEU A 29 32.48 -22.66 -34.15
N GLY A 30 33.50 -22.15 -33.46
CA GLY A 30 34.76 -21.70 -34.07
C GLY A 30 34.74 -20.23 -34.52
N GLY A 31 35.91 -19.71 -34.87
CA GLY A 31 36.14 -18.27 -35.11
C GLY A 31 35.33 -17.69 -36.27
N ASP A 32 35.17 -18.44 -37.37
CA ASP A 32 34.46 -17.96 -38.57
C ASP A 32 32.96 -17.74 -38.31
N TYR A 33 32.32 -18.69 -37.60
CA TYR A 33 30.92 -18.58 -37.20
C TYR A 33 30.71 -17.48 -36.13
N ALA A 34 31.67 -17.28 -35.23
CA ALA A 34 31.62 -16.19 -34.25
C ALA A 34 31.66 -14.81 -34.92
N MET A 35 32.51 -14.64 -35.94
CA MET A 35 32.58 -13.40 -36.70
C MET A 35 31.25 -13.10 -37.41
N GLN A 36 30.64 -14.10 -38.03
CA GLN A 36 29.33 -13.97 -38.66
C GLN A 36 28.23 -13.62 -37.64
N PHE A 37 28.25 -14.26 -36.46
CA PHE A 37 27.32 -13.95 -35.37
C PHE A 37 27.46 -12.50 -34.90
N TRP A 38 28.68 -12.01 -34.68
CA TRP A 38 28.91 -10.63 -34.25
C TRP A 38 28.51 -9.61 -35.31
N GLN A 39 28.74 -9.90 -36.60
CA GLN A 39 28.26 -9.04 -37.69
C GLN A 39 26.73 -9.00 -37.77
N SER A 40 26.05 -10.13 -37.55
CA SER A 40 24.59 -10.18 -37.57
C SER A 40 23.95 -9.58 -36.30
N SER A 41 24.65 -9.64 -35.17
CA SER A 41 24.11 -9.32 -33.83
C SER A 41 24.80 -8.12 -33.17
N TRP A 42 25.51 -7.30 -33.93
CA TRP A 42 26.29 -6.16 -33.40
C TRP A 42 25.44 -5.19 -32.59
N TRP A 43 24.13 -5.08 -32.91
CA TRP A 43 23.16 -4.22 -32.24
C TRP A 43 22.86 -4.64 -30.79
N ILE A 44 23.15 -5.89 -30.41
CA ILE A 44 22.93 -6.37 -29.02
C ILE A 44 23.87 -5.64 -28.05
N ALA A 45 25.13 -5.39 -28.44
CA ALA A 45 26.12 -4.73 -27.59
C ALA A 45 25.72 -3.30 -27.18
N PRO A 46 25.32 -2.38 -28.08
CA PRO A 46 24.88 -1.04 -27.69
C PRO A 46 23.57 -1.06 -26.90
N ILE A 47 22.62 -1.96 -27.19
CA ILE A 47 21.42 -2.11 -26.37
C ILE A 47 21.78 -2.54 -24.95
N PHE A 48 22.66 -3.53 -24.81
CA PHE A 48 23.16 -3.97 -23.52
C PHE A 48 23.84 -2.83 -22.73
N ALA A 49 24.70 -2.07 -23.40
CA ALA A 49 25.35 -0.90 -22.80
C ALA A 49 24.33 0.16 -22.37
N ALA A 50 23.30 0.43 -23.17
CA ALA A 50 22.22 1.35 -22.82
C ALA A 50 21.44 0.88 -21.58
N VAL A 51 21.11 -0.41 -21.49
CA VAL A 51 20.43 -0.99 -20.32
C VAL A 51 21.29 -0.85 -19.06
N LEU A 52 22.58 -1.22 -19.13
CA LEU A 52 23.50 -1.04 -18.00
C LEU A 52 23.59 0.42 -17.58
N LEU A 53 23.71 1.34 -18.54
CA LEU A 53 23.81 2.77 -18.26
C LEU A 53 22.56 3.28 -17.54
N VAL A 54 21.36 2.92 -18.01
CA VAL A 54 20.09 3.31 -17.38
C VAL A 54 20.00 2.78 -15.95
N LEU A 55 20.32 1.49 -15.73
CA LEU A 55 20.29 0.89 -14.39
C LEU A 55 21.27 1.57 -13.42
N ASN A 56 22.49 1.84 -13.89
CA ASN A 56 23.49 2.56 -13.11
C ASN A 56 23.04 3.98 -12.77
N ILE A 57 22.48 4.73 -13.73
CA ILE A 57 21.94 6.07 -13.48
C ILE A 57 20.86 6.03 -12.39
N ILE A 58 19.88 5.11 -12.50
CA ILE A 58 18.80 4.98 -11.51
C ILE A 58 19.36 4.69 -10.11
N TYR A 59 20.36 3.81 -10.01
CA TYR A 59 21.03 3.50 -8.76
C TYR A 59 21.71 4.74 -8.16
N PHE A 60 22.54 5.44 -8.94
CA PHE A 60 23.25 6.62 -8.46
C PHE A 60 22.30 7.75 -8.03
N MET A 61 21.21 7.97 -8.77
CA MET A 61 20.20 8.97 -8.43
C MET A 61 19.50 8.71 -7.09
N ASN A 62 19.33 7.43 -6.72
CA ASN A 62 18.64 7.02 -5.49
C ASN A 62 19.59 6.51 -4.40
N ARG A 63 20.91 6.57 -4.61
CA ARG A 63 21.89 6.02 -3.68
C ARG A 63 21.74 6.54 -2.25
N LYS A 64 21.49 7.84 -2.05
CA LYS A 64 21.30 8.41 -0.70
C LYS A 64 20.08 7.81 0.02
N ILE A 65 18.98 7.63 -0.71
CA ILE A 65 17.77 6.98 -0.17
C ILE A 65 18.08 5.54 0.22
N LEU A 66 18.76 4.80 -0.65
CA LEU A 66 19.15 3.40 -0.41
C LEU A 66 20.12 3.29 0.78
N ASP A 67 21.08 4.20 0.88
CA ASP A 67 22.04 4.24 1.99
C ASP A 67 21.32 4.50 3.33
N TYR A 68 20.33 5.41 3.39
CA TYR A 68 19.56 5.63 4.62
C TYR A 68 18.65 4.45 4.98
N LEU A 69 18.01 3.82 3.99
CA LEU A 69 17.22 2.60 4.21
C LEU A 69 18.08 1.44 4.71
N GLU A 70 19.30 1.28 4.17
CA GLU A 70 20.23 0.22 4.56
C GLU A 70 20.71 0.36 6.01
N ASN A 71 20.90 1.60 6.47
CA ASN A 71 21.35 1.89 7.83
C ASN A 71 20.17 2.12 8.80
N GLU A 72 18.93 1.87 8.37
CA GLU A 72 17.71 2.11 9.14
C GLU A 72 17.64 3.53 9.73
N ASN A 73 18.24 4.51 9.04
CA ASN A 73 18.28 5.89 9.48
C ASN A 73 17.03 6.63 8.98
N TRP A 74 15.91 6.37 9.67
CA TRP A 74 14.59 6.89 9.32
C TRP A 74 14.50 8.42 9.44
N ILE A 75 15.21 9.01 10.40
CA ILE A 75 15.19 10.47 10.62
C ILE A 75 15.84 11.21 9.45
N GLU A 76 17.04 10.81 9.06
CA GLU A 76 17.74 11.43 7.93
C GLU A 76 17.03 11.15 6.59
N LEU A 77 16.42 9.97 6.45
CA LEU A 77 15.59 9.66 5.30
C LEU A 77 14.40 10.61 5.19
N LYS A 78 13.73 10.91 6.30
CA LYS A 78 12.62 11.87 6.36
C LYS A 78 13.07 13.24 5.87
N VAL A 79 14.16 13.78 6.42
CA VAL A 79 14.69 15.10 6.03
C VAL A 79 15.02 15.15 4.53
N LEU A 80 15.65 14.10 3.99
CA LEU A 80 15.94 14.02 2.57
C LEU A 80 14.67 14.00 1.72
N LEU A 81 13.63 13.28 2.15
CA LEU A 81 12.35 13.21 1.45
C LEU A 81 11.60 14.54 1.52
N GLU A 82 11.63 15.24 2.66
CA GLU A 82 11.04 16.57 2.80
C GLU A 82 11.68 17.56 1.84
N GLN A 83 13.01 17.54 1.77
CA GLN A 83 13.75 18.38 0.83
C GLN A 83 13.33 18.09 -0.62
N LYS A 84 13.19 16.82 -0.99
CA LYS A 84 12.80 16.42 -2.35
C LYS A 84 11.34 16.77 -2.67
N ILE A 85 10.43 16.50 -1.75
CA ILE A 85 8.98 16.63 -1.95
C ILE A 85 8.56 18.10 -1.85
N PHE A 86 8.90 18.78 -0.75
CA PHE A 86 8.39 20.12 -0.46
C PHE A 86 9.25 21.22 -1.10
N GLN A 87 10.57 21.12 -1.05
CA GLN A 87 11.44 22.18 -1.61
C GLN A 87 11.67 22.01 -3.11
N GLN A 88 11.94 20.78 -3.57
CA GLN A 88 12.22 20.52 -4.99
C GLN A 88 10.95 20.16 -5.80
N LYS A 89 9.77 20.13 -5.16
CA LYS A 89 8.48 19.75 -5.77
C LYS A 89 8.52 18.41 -6.53
N LYS A 90 9.40 17.48 -6.14
CA LYS A 90 9.51 16.15 -6.78
C LYS A 90 8.48 15.20 -6.18
N VAL A 91 7.23 15.33 -6.61
CA VAL A 91 6.12 14.51 -6.13
C VAL A 91 6.03 13.22 -6.97
N ARG A 92 6.70 12.16 -6.50
CA ARG A 92 6.68 10.82 -7.12
C ARG A 92 5.98 9.83 -6.20
N LYS A 93 5.25 8.87 -6.77
CA LYS A 93 4.56 7.80 -6.00
C LYS A 93 5.48 7.10 -5.00
N MET A 94 6.71 6.77 -5.41
CA MET A 94 7.72 6.17 -4.54
C MET A 94 8.06 7.06 -3.34
N TYR A 95 8.22 8.36 -3.55
CA TYR A 95 8.58 9.30 -2.48
C TYR A 95 7.43 9.55 -1.53
N ILE A 96 6.19 9.67 -2.04
CA ILE A 96 4.98 9.75 -1.21
C ILE A 96 4.88 8.53 -0.30
N ARG A 97 4.95 7.32 -0.88
CA ARG A 97 4.87 6.06 -0.13
C ARG A 97 5.93 6.01 0.97
N MET A 98 7.19 6.24 0.60
CA MET A 98 8.30 6.19 1.55
C MET A 98 8.19 7.26 2.62
N TYR A 99 7.73 8.46 2.29
CA TYR A 99 7.56 9.55 3.26
C TYR A 99 6.52 9.18 4.30
N ILE A 100 5.35 8.68 3.86
CA ILE A 100 4.31 8.18 4.76
C ILE A 100 4.87 7.07 5.65
N SER A 101 5.49 6.03 5.07
CA SER A 101 6.10 4.93 5.82
C SER A 101 7.15 5.40 6.82
N THR A 102 7.95 6.40 6.46
CA THR A 102 8.98 6.96 7.33
C THR A 102 8.36 7.77 8.47
N CYS A 103 7.33 8.58 8.20
CA CYS A 103 6.61 9.32 9.24
C CYS A 103 6.00 8.36 10.28
N ILE A 104 5.47 7.22 9.82
CA ILE A 104 4.96 6.16 10.70
C ILE A 104 6.10 5.56 11.53
N ALA A 105 7.21 5.18 10.89
CA ALA A 105 8.36 4.59 11.57
C ALA A 105 9.00 5.53 12.61
N THR A 106 8.94 6.85 12.39
CA THR A 106 9.46 7.87 13.32
C THR A 106 8.39 8.42 14.26
N SER A 107 7.17 7.86 14.29
CA SER A 107 6.03 8.37 15.06
C SER A 107 5.67 9.85 14.79
N ALA A 108 6.10 10.39 13.64
CA ALA A 108 5.87 11.77 13.21
C ALA A 108 4.62 11.86 12.33
N ILE A 109 3.50 11.29 12.83
CA ILE A 109 2.30 11.07 12.02
C ILE A 109 1.63 12.40 11.63
N SER A 110 1.80 13.44 12.45
CA SER A 110 1.37 14.81 12.14
C SER A 110 1.93 15.34 10.82
N ASP A 111 3.11 14.89 10.42
CA ASP A 111 3.82 15.44 9.25
C ASP A 111 3.20 14.93 7.94
N ILE A 112 2.37 13.88 8.01
CA ILE A 112 1.52 13.44 6.90
C ILE A 112 0.54 14.57 6.49
N ASN A 113 0.09 15.41 7.42
CA ASN A 113 -0.78 16.55 7.10
C ASN A 113 -0.08 17.58 6.21
N LEU A 114 1.25 17.74 6.32
CA LEU A 114 2.02 18.62 5.42
C LEU A 114 1.98 18.10 3.99
N LEU A 115 2.13 16.78 3.83
CA LEU A 115 2.03 16.11 2.55
C LEU A 115 0.60 16.19 1.98
N GLU A 116 -0.42 15.96 2.82
CA GLU A 116 -1.82 16.10 2.42
C GLU A 116 -2.11 17.51 1.88
N ASN A 117 -1.70 18.55 2.61
CA ASN A 117 -1.89 19.95 2.21
C ASN A 117 -1.22 20.26 0.87
N LEU A 118 0.01 19.78 0.67
CA LEU A 118 0.71 19.92 -0.62
C LEU A 118 -0.07 19.25 -1.76
N LEU A 119 -0.54 18.02 -1.55
CA LEU A 119 -1.27 17.28 -2.57
C LEU A 119 -2.65 17.91 -2.86
N ARG A 120 -3.33 18.39 -1.84
CA ARG A 120 -4.63 19.08 -1.98
C ARG A 120 -4.51 20.38 -2.78
N GLN A 121 -3.41 21.13 -2.60
CA GLN A 121 -3.18 22.40 -3.29
C GLN A 121 -2.62 22.23 -4.70
N ASP A 122 -1.55 21.44 -4.85
CA ASP A 122 -0.76 21.40 -6.08
C ASP A 122 -1.05 20.15 -6.94
N TYR A 123 -1.58 19.05 -6.35
CA TYR A 123 -1.71 17.75 -7.02
C TYR A 123 -3.01 16.99 -6.68
N PRO A 124 -4.19 17.55 -6.94
CA PRO A 124 -5.47 16.98 -6.50
C PRO A 124 -5.72 15.56 -7.04
N GLN A 125 -5.22 15.24 -8.25
CA GLN A 125 -5.34 13.88 -8.82
C GLN A 125 -4.58 12.80 -8.00
N LEU A 126 -3.53 13.19 -7.27
CA LEU A 126 -2.79 12.28 -6.40
C LEU A 126 -3.42 12.18 -5.02
N LEU A 127 -4.23 13.16 -4.60
CA LEU A 127 -4.92 13.17 -3.32
C LEU A 127 -5.83 11.95 -3.22
N ASP A 128 -6.74 11.76 -4.19
CA ASP A 128 -7.70 10.64 -4.20
C ASP A 128 -7.02 9.27 -4.11
N ARG A 129 -5.90 9.13 -4.79
CA ARG A 129 -5.11 7.88 -4.81
C ARG A 129 -4.48 7.56 -3.47
N TRP A 130 -4.10 8.57 -2.70
CA TRP A 130 -3.42 8.41 -1.41
C TRP A 130 -4.34 8.76 -0.24
N ALA A 131 -5.61 9.07 -0.49
CA ALA A 131 -6.57 9.57 0.49
C ALA A 131 -6.66 8.66 1.72
N LEU A 132 -6.62 7.34 1.48
CA LEU A 132 -6.68 6.36 2.54
C LEU A 132 -5.44 6.49 3.45
N SER A 133 -4.24 6.42 2.89
CA SER A 133 -2.98 6.55 3.66
C SER A 133 -2.79 7.93 4.30
N LEU A 134 -3.22 9.00 3.62
CA LEU A 134 -3.18 10.37 4.14
C LEU A 134 -4.21 10.60 5.26
N GLY A 135 -5.24 9.76 5.34
CA GLY A 135 -6.26 9.77 6.40
C GLY A 135 -5.78 9.25 7.75
N LEU A 136 -4.58 8.65 7.82
CA LEU A 136 -4.02 8.06 9.04
C LEU A 136 -4.02 9.02 10.25
N PRO A 137 -3.56 10.28 10.15
CA PRO A 137 -3.53 11.18 11.31
C PRO A 137 -4.92 11.43 11.91
N TYR A 138 -5.97 11.47 11.07
CA TYR A 138 -7.35 11.65 11.51
C TYR A 138 -7.89 10.43 12.26
N LEU A 139 -7.42 9.22 11.93
CA LEU A 139 -7.76 7.99 12.66
C LEU A 139 -7.14 7.95 14.06
N LEU A 140 -5.98 8.59 14.25
CA LEU A 140 -5.22 8.50 15.52
C LEU A 140 -5.50 9.61 16.50
N THR A 141 -5.94 10.76 16.02
CA THR A 141 -6.20 11.93 16.85
C THR A 141 -7.49 11.79 17.68
N ASN A 142 -8.29 10.74 17.45
CA ASN A 142 -9.58 10.50 18.12
C ASN A 142 -10.48 11.76 18.09
N GLU A 143 -10.45 12.48 16.96
CA GLU A 143 -11.28 13.65 16.68
C GLU A 143 -12.34 13.27 15.62
N PRO A 144 -13.53 12.80 16.03
CA PRO A 144 -14.52 12.25 15.10
C PRO A 144 -15.00 13.26 14.06
N ASP A 145 -15.06 14.55 14.41
CA ASP A 145 -15.45 15.62 13.48
C ASP A 145 -14.48 15.77 12.33
N ARG A 146 -13.17 15.82 12.62
CA ARG A 146 -12.14 15.92 11.58
C ARG A 146 -12.08 14.66 10.73
N MET A 147 -12.25 13.49 11.35
CA MET A 147 -12.34 12.22 10.63
C MET A 147 -13.52 12.22 9.65
N LYS A 148 -14.71 12.63 10.10
CA LYS A 148 -15.91 12.73 9.28
C LYS A 148 -15.70 13.68 8.10
N GLU A 149 -15.17 14.88 8.36
CA GLU A 149 -14.90 15.89 7.32
C GLU A 149 -13.93 15.37 6.27
N TYR A 150 -12.81 14.78 6.70
CA TYR A 150 -11.79 14.28 5.80
C TYR A 150 -12.31 13.14 4.91
N PHE A 151 -12.82 12.05 5.50
CA PHE A 151 -13.27 10.89 4.73
C PHE A 151 -14.56 11.16 3.95
N GLY A 152 -15.41 12.07 4.43
CA GLY A 152 -16.62 12.52 3.74
C GLY A 152 -16.31 13.18 2.38
N GLY A 153 -15.14 13.81 2.24
CA GLY A 153 -14.67 14.38 0.98
C GLY A 153 -14.36 13.35 -0.12
N PHE A 154 -14.29 12.06 0.21
CA PHE A 154 -13.86 11.01 -0.73
C PHE A 154 -14.93 9.93 -0.99
N LEU A 155 -16.19 10.14 -0.59
CA LEU A 155 -17.27 9.15 -0.74
C LEU A 155 -17.59 8.78 -2.20
N THR A 156 -17.27 9.67 -3.15
CA THR A 156 -17.53 9.49 -4.58
C THR A 156 -16.29 9.07 -5.37
N VAL A 157 -15.15 8.85 -4.70
CA VAL A 157 -13.91 8.44 -5.37
C VAL A 157 -14.03 7.01 -5.87
N ASN A 158 -13.72 6.79 -7.14
CA ASN A 158 -13.57 5.47 -7.73
C ASN A 158 -12.09 5.05 -7.66
N SER A 159 -11.71 4.41 -6.55
CA SER A 159 -10.39 3.82 -6.33
C SER A 159 -10.54 2.41 -5.75
N ASP A 160 -9.45 1.63 -5.80
CA ASP A 160 -9.40 0.31 -5.15
C ASP A 160 -9.66 0.41 -3.63
N ASP A 161 -9.38 1.60 -3.05
CA ASP A 161 -9.52 1.92 -1.64
C ASP A 161 -10.89 2.53 -1.28
N ALA A 162 -11.79 2.70 -2.25
CA ALA A 162 -13.06 3.41 -2.06
C ALA A 162 -13.94 2.80 -0.94
N GLY A 163 -13.98 1.47 -0.85
CA GLY A 163 -14.71 0.77 0.20
C GLY A 163 -14.18 1.09 1.59
N TRP A 164 -12.85 1.15 1.75
CA TRP A 164 -12.20 1.52 3.00
C TRP A 164 -12.39 2.99 3.36
N LEU A 165 -12.41 3.89 2.37
CA LEU A 165 -12.70 5.32 2.61
C LEU A 165 -14.13 5.50 3.15
N LYS A 166 -15.12 4.85 2.53
CA LYS A 166 -16.51 4.83 3.01
C LYS A 166 -16.61 4.22 4.41
N TRP A 167 -15.89 3.13 4.66
CA TRP A 167 -15.87 2.47 5.97
C TRP A 167 -15.36 3.38 7.08
N ASN A 168 -14.24 4.08 6.85
CA ASN A 168 -13.68 5.03 7.83
C ASN A 168 -14.61 6.23 8.06
N TYR A 169 -15.35 6.67 7.04
CA TYR A 169 -16.41 7.66 7.20
C TYR A 169 -17.54 7.15 8.10
N CYS A 170 -18.04 5.93 7.86
CA CYS A 170 -19.05 5.31 8.74
C CYS A 170 -18.54 5.15 10.17
N PHE A 171 -17.26 4.81 10.34
CA PHE A 171 -16.65 4.72 11.66
C PHE A 171 -16.68 6.05 12.39
N ALA A 172 -16.37 7.16 11.70
CA ALA A 172 -16.53 8.50 12.24
C ALA A 172 -17.98 8.82 12.66
N LEU A 173 -18.95 8.47 11.82
CA LEU A 173 -20.38 8.65 12.12
C LEU A 173 -20.82 7.86 13.36
N LEU A 174 -20.39 6.61 13.50
CA LEU A 174 -20.70 5.79 14.67
C LEU A 174 -20.09 6.35 15.95
N LEU A 175 -18.85 6.86 15.91
CA LEU A 175 -18.23 7.54 17.05
C LEU A 175 -19.03 8.78 17.49
N LYS A 176 -19.70 9.44 16.54
CA LYS A 176 -20.59 10.59 16.78
C LYS A 176 -22.02 10.22 17.13
N LYS A 177 -22.38 8.92 17.14
CA LYS A 177 -23.76 8.43 17.30
C LYS A 177 -24.72 8.93 16.21
N GLU A 178 -24.20 9.29 15.05
CA GLU A 178 -24.97 9.69 13.86
C GLU A 178 -25.34 8.43 13.06
N THR A 179 -26.17 7.58 13.66
CA THR A 179 -26.44 6.21 13.21
C THR A 179 -27.24 6.13 11.91
N ASP A 180 -28.12 7.11 11.67
CA ASP A 180 -29.03 7.12 10.51
C ASP A 180 -28.28 7.30 9.19
N ASP A 181 -27.22 8.11 9.19
CA ASP A 181 -26.36 8.34 8.02
C ASP A 181 -25.43 7.15 7.74
N ALA A 182 -25.04 6.40 8.79
CA ALA A 182 -24.10 5.29 8.68
C ALA A 182 -24.75 4.02 8.15
N LEU A 183 -26.02 3.78 8.51
CA LEU A 183 -26.78 2.58 8.19
C LEU A 183 -26.77 2.23 6.68
N PRO A 184 -27.22 3.10 5.76
CA PRO A 184 -27.31 2.74 4.34
C PRO A 184 -25.94 2.40 3.73
N ILE A 185 -24.89 3.10 4.14
CA ILE A 185 -23.53 2.90 3.64
C ILE A 185 -22.96 1.58 4.18
N LEU A 186 -23.16 1.28 5.47
CA LEU A 186 -22.71 0.01 6.07
C LEU A 186 -23.42 -1.20 5.46
N THR A 187 -24.72 -1.09 5.16
CA THR A 187 -25.45 -2.16 4.47
C THR A 187 -24.90 -2.41 3.06
N GLU A 188 -24.55 -1.35 2.31
CA GLU A 188 -23.88 -1.47 1.00
C GLU A 188 -22.52 -2.19 1.13
N LEU A 189 -21.67 -1.73 2.05
CA LEU A 189 -20.33 -2.29 2.27
C LEU A 189 -20.35 -3.74 2.77
N ALA A 190 -21.29 -4.10 3.64
CA ALA A 190 -21.49 -5.47 4.12
C ALA A 190 -21.97 -6.43 3.02
N GLY A 191 -22.63 -5.89 1.97
CA GLY A 191 -23.02 -6.63 0.78
C GLY A 191 -21.88 -6.86 -0.22
N ASP A 192 -20.79 -6.07 -0.17
CA ASP A 192 -19.66 -6.23 -1.07
C ASP A 192 -18.86 -7.49 -0.74
N LYS A 193 -18.76 -8.41 -1.71
CA LYS A 193 -18.05 -9.69 -1.57
C LYS A 193 -16.60 -9.64 -2.04
N LYS A 194 -16.12 -8.51 -2.58
CA LYS A 194 -14.77 -8.38 -3.14
C LYS A 194 -13.68 -8.43 -2.07
N ASP A 195 -13.83 -7.65 -1.00
CA ASP A 195 -12.89 -7.58 0.12
C ASP A 195 -13.51 -8.21 1.36
N LYS A 196 -12.99 -9.38 1.76
CA LYS A 196 -13.50 -10.15 2.90
C LYS A 196 -13.26 -9.47 4.24
N LEU A 197 -12.16 -8.70 4.38
CA LEU A 197 -11.85 -8.01 5.63
C LEU A 197 -12.77 -6.79 5.79
N LEU A 198 -12.91 -6.00 4.72
CA LEU A 198 -13.87 -4.90 4.69
C LEU A 198 -15.30 -5.39 4.97
N ARG A 199 -15.70 -6.52 4.37
CA ARG A 199 -17.02 -7.12 4.61
C ARG A 199 -17.21 -7.51 6.07
N LEU A 200 -16.22 -8.20 6.66
CA LEU A 200 -16.26 -8.62 8.07
C LEU A 200 -16.38 -7.43 9.02
N SER A 201 -15.53 -6.41 8.86
CA SER A 201 -15.58 -5.22 9.71
C SER A 201 -16.87 -4.43 9.52
N SER A 202 -17.40 -4.37 8.30
CA SER A 202 -18.68 -3.72 8.01
C SER A 202 -19.84 -4.45 8.69
N LEU A 203 -19.88 -5.79 8.63
CA LEU A 203 -20.88 -6.60 9.32
C LEU A 203 -20.82 -6.43 10.84
N TYR A 204 -19.61 -6.39 11.41
CA TYR A 204 -19.43 -6.14 12.84
C TYR A 204 -19.96 -4.75 13.24
N MET A 205 -19.66 -3.71 12.46
CA MET A 205 -20.17 -2.36 12.68
C MET A 205 -21.68 -2.24 12.45
N LEU A 206 -22.27 -3.11 11.63
CA LEU A 206 -23.71 -3.18 11.40
C LEU A 206 -24.45 -3.93 12.54
N SER A 207 -23.74 -4.67 13.39
CA SER A 207 -24.35 -5.45 14.48
C SER A 207 -25.26 -4.68 15.44
N PRO A 208 -24.99 -3.41 15.80
CA PRO A 208 -25.90 -2.63 16.65
C PRO A 208 -27.24 -2.31 15.97
N PHE A 209 -27.34 -2.44 14.65
CA PHE A 209 -28.51 -2.09 13.85
C PHE A 209 -29.46 -3.26 13.57
N LYS A 210 -29.32 -4.39 14.29
CA LYS A 210 -30.14 -5.59 14.09
C LYS A 210 -31.65 -5.38 14.21
N ALA A 211 -32.09 -4.27 14.81
CA ALA A 211 -33.50 -3.90 14.85
C ALA A 211 -34.08 -3.48 13.48
N ASP A 212 -33.24 -3.09 12.53
CA ASP A 212 -33.63 -2.84 11.14
C ASP A 212 -33.69 -4.15 10.35
N GLU A 213 -34.79 -4.38 9.65
CA GLU A 213 -35.07 -5.64 8.94
C GLU A 213 -34.07 -5.93 7.83
N LYS A 214 -33.65 -4.90 7.06
CA LYS A 214 -32.66 -5.05 5.98
C LYS A 214 -31.26 -5.27 6.54
N ALA A 215 -30.91 -4.57 7.63
CA ALA A 215 -29.64 -4.77 8.30
C ALA A 215 -29.54 -6.19 8.88
N ALA A 216 -30.62 -6.70 9.49
CA ALA A 216 -30.68 -8.06 10.03
C ALA A 216 -30.49 -9.13 8.94
N GLU A 217 -31.14 -8.99 7.79
CA GLU A 217 -31.01 -9.94 6.67
C GLU A 217 -29.57 -9.98 6.14
N VAL A 218 -28.94 -8.82 5.92
CA VAL A 218 -27.55 -8.73 5.46
C VAL A 218 -26.59 -9.27 6.51
N LEU A 219 -26.87 -9.05 7.79
CA LEU A 219 -26.04 -9.54 8.88
C LEU A 219 -26.08 -11.06 8.98
N ASP A 220 -27.27 -11.66 9.00
CA ASP A 220 -27.43 -13.10 9.17
C ASP A 220 -26.89 -13.87 7.95
N SER A 221 -27.21 -13.41 6.73
CA SER A 221 -26.69 -13.99 5.49
C SER A 221 -25.17 -13.82 5.36
N GLY A 222 -24.65 -12.63 5.66
CA GLY A 222 -23.22 -12.34 5.61
C GLY A 222 -22.41 -13.14 6.61
N ARG A 223 -22.92 -13.30 7.84
CA ARG A 223 -22.27 -14.09 8.89
C ARG A 223 -22.23 -15.58 8.53
N ALA A 224 -23.34 -16.13 8.02
CA ALA A 224 -23.38 -17.51 7.55
C ALA A 224 -22.39 -17.77 6.41
N GLU A 225 -22.34 -16.90 5.40
CA GLU A 225 -21.39 -17.01 4.29
C GLU A 225 -19.93 -16.95 4.76
N LEU A 226 -19.56 -15.99 5.61
CA LEU A 226 -18.19 -15.84 6.09
C LEU A 226 -17.73 -17.04 6.95
N ARG A 227 -18.65 -17.66 7.71
CA ARG A 227 -18.39 -18.89 8.48
C ARG A 227 -18.16 -20.10 7.59
N THR A 228 -18.89 -20.23 6.48
CA THR A 228 -18.70 -21.35 5.54
C THR A 228 -17.41 -21.23 4.72
N GLY A 229 -16.94 -20.00 4.48
CA GLY A 229 -15.82 -19.72 3.57
C GLY A 229 -14.43 -19.69 4.19
N MET A 230 -14.27 -19.52 5.51
CA MET A 230 -12.96 -19.36 6.16
C MET A 230 -13.00 -19.71 7.66
N THR A 231 -11.93 -20.32 8.17
CA THR A 231 -11.74 -20.58 9.60
C THR A 231 -11.08 -19.39 10.33
N LYS A 232 -11.24 -19.31 11.65
CA LYS A 232 -10.60 -18.28 12.50
C LYS A 232 -9.10 -18.15 12.26
N ALA A 233 -8.40 -19.29 12.09
CA ALA A 233 -6.96 -19.31 11.83
C ALA A 233 -6.59 -18.72 10.45
N LEU A 234 -7.42 -18.93 9.42
CA LEU A 234 -7.20 -18.34 8.10
C LEU A 234 -7.43 -16.82 8.11
N TYR A 235 -8.41 -16.33 8.88
CA TYR A 235 -8.62 -14.89 9.06
C TYR A 235 -7.46 -14.22 9.79
N MET A 236 -6.98 -14.82 10.88
CA MET A 236 -5.83 -14.28 11.61
C MET A 236 -4.57 -14.26 10.73
N LYS A 237 -4.35 -15.30 9.91
CA LYS A 237 -3.26 -15.32 8.93
C LYS A 237 -3.41 -14.24 7.85
N GLU A 238 -4.63 -13.99 7.38
CA GLU A 238 -4.89 -12.92 6.42
C GLU A 238 -4.70 -11.53 7.05
N LEU A 239 -5.13 -11.34 8.30
CA LEU A 239 -4.88 -10.13 9.07
C LEU A 239 -3.38 -9.89 9.24
N ASP A 240 -2.62 -10.94 9.62
CA ASP A 240 -1.17 -10.89 9.74
C ASP A 240 -0.48 -10.55 8.41
N ARG A 241 -0.98 -11.09 7.29
CA ARG A 241 -0.47 -10.76 5.95
C ARG A 241 -0.69 -9.29 5.60
N GLN A 242 -1.77 -8.70 6.10
CA GLN A 242 -2.13 -7.30 5.86
C GLN A 242 -1.58 -6.34 6.92
N LYS A 243 -0.85 -6.82 7.96
CA LYS A 243 -0.20 -5.94 8.96
C LYS A 243 0.86 -5.00 8.38
N GLU A 244 1.38 -5.30 7.19
CA GLU A 244 2.23 -4.36 6.44
C GLU A 244 1.48 -3.10 5.99
N ASN A 245 0.14 -3.17 5.86
CA ASN A 245 -0.71 -2.00 5.71
C ASN A 245 -0.93 -1.37 7.08
N VAL A 246 -0.25 -0.25 7.33
CA VAL A 246 -0.20 0.42 8.63
C VAL A 246 -1.59 0.76 9.20
N GLN A 247 -2.59 0.96 8.36
CA GLN A 247 -3.99 1.12 8.80
C GLN A 247 -4.53 -0.08 9.56
N MET A 248 -4.14 -1.29 9.16
CA MET A 248 -4.56 -2.53 9.80
C MET A 248 -4.01 -2.66 11.22
N LEU A 249 -2.90 -2.00 11.55
CA LEU A 249 -2.37 -1.95 12.91
C LEU A 249 -3.25 -1.12 13.84
N PHE A 250 -3.97 -0.13 13.31
CA PHE A 250 -4.84 0.74 14.10
C PHE A 250 -6.25 0.17 14.24
N ILE A 251 -6.71 -0.55 13.22
CA ILE A 251 -8.02 -1.20 13.21
C ILE A 251 -7.91 -2.64 13.74
N SER A 252 -6.71 -3.15 14.06
CA SER A 252 -6.49 -4.54 14.47
C SER A 252 -7.38 -4.95 15.63
N LYS A 253 -7.59 -4.06 16.62
CA LYS A 253 -8.47 -4.33 17.75
C LYS A 253 -9.93 -4.56 17.31
N ILE A 254 -10.43 -3.73 16.38
CA ILE A 254 -11.77 -3.89 15.81
C ILE A 254 -11.86 -5.21 15.03
N PHE A 255 -10.78 -5.61 14.34
CA PHE A 255 -10.73 -6.90 13.67
C PHE A 255 -10.69 -8.09 14.64
N ASP A 256 -9.92 -8.00 15.71
CA ASP A 256 -9.87 -9.05 16.74
C ASP A 256 -11.24 -9.25 17.39
N GLU A 257 -11.93 -8.14 17.70
CA GLU A 257 -13.31 -8.17 18.19
C GLU A 257 -14.29 -8.70 17.14
N ALA A 258 -14.21 -8.25 15.89
CA ALA A 258 -15.08 -8.70 14.81
C ALA A 258 -14.92 -10.21 14.51
N VAL A 259 -13.68 -10.71 14.53
CA VAL A 259 -13.40 -12.14 14.38
C VAL A 259 -13.94 -12.91 15.58
N SER A 260 -13.76 -12.40 16.80
CA SER A 260 -14.30 -13.05 18.00
C SER A 260 -15.82 -13.10 17.94
N TRP A 261 -16.48 -11.98 17.66
CA TRP A 261 -17.93 -11.88 17.41
C TRP A 261 -18.43 -12.84 16.30
N LEU A 262 -17.66 -13.02 15.22
CA LEU A 262 -18.02 -13.96 14.16
C LEU A 262 -18.07 -15.41 14.66
N PHE A 263 -17.21 -15.80 15.61
CA PHE A 263 -17.06 -17.18 16.08
C PHE A 263 -17.55 -17.46 17.51
N GLU A 264 -17.89 -16.44 18.31
CA GLU A 264 -18.32 -16.56 19.73
C GLU A 264 -19.71 -17.21 19.92
N GLU A 265 -20.51 -17.36 18.87
CA GLU A 265 -21.78 -18.13 18.92
C GLU A 265 -21.66 -19.52 18.25
N ALA A 266 -20.44 -20.06 18.10
CA ALA A 266 -20.20 -21.39 17.53
C ALA A 266 -19.64 -22.41 18.54
N GLU A 267 -19.53 -22.02 19.81
CA GLU A 267 -19.37 -22.93 20.97
C GLU A 267 -20.67 -22.94 21.80
#